data_AF-A0AAN8G3X8-F1
#
_entry.id   AF-A0AAN8G3X8-F1
#
_cell.length_a   1.000
_cell.length_b   1.000
_cell.length_c   1.000
_cell.angle_alpha   90.00
_cell.angle_beta   90.00
_cell.angle_gamma   90.00
#
_symmetry.space_group_name_H-M   'P 1'
#
loop_
_entity.id
_entity.type
_entity.pdbx_description
1 polymer ?
#
loop_
_entity_poly.entity_id
_entity_poly.type
_entity_poly.pdbx_seq_one_letter_code
_entity_poly.pdbx_strand_id
1 'polypeptide(L)'
;MFFQFKVTPIDMDYLRFLWWKDDKITDYRMSAHLFGAASSPGCANYGLKRAAKDFEEEFGSCVADFVRNNFYVDDGLLSVDSEREAIEIADKSKKLLAKCGLRLH
;
A
#
# COMPACT_ATOMS: atom_id res chain seq x y z
N MET A 1 -3.83 -3.60 1.38
CA MET A 1 -2.74 -2.78 0.79
C MET A 1 -2.16 -3.35 -0.50
N PHE A 2 -1.57 -4.57 -0.49
CA PHE A 2 -0.71 -5.08 -1.57
C PHE A 2 -1.32 -5.12 -2.98
N PHE A 3 -2.60 -5.50 -3.12
CA PHE A 3 -3.22 -5.67 -4.44
C PHE A 3 -3.39 -4.38 -5.27
N GLN A 4 -3.17 -3.21 -4.65
CA GLN A 4 -3.14 -1.93 -5.39
C GLN A 4 -1.80 -1.70 -6.10
N PHE A 5 -0.76 -2.46 -5.75
CA PHE A 5 0.54 -2.39 -6.40
C PHE A 5 0.67 -3.49 -7.44
N LYS A 6 0.71 -3.09 -8.71
CA LYS A 6 0.84 -4.00 -9.85
C LYS A 6 2.27 -4.49 -10.00
N VAL A 7 2.38 -5.73 -10.47
CA VAL A 7 3.66 -6.40 -10.74
C VAL A 7 3.95 -6.25 -12.24
N THR A 8 5.21 -6.05 -12.61
CA THR A 8 5.58 -5.96 -14.03
C THR A 8 5.34 -7.31 -14.73
N PRO A 9 4.99 -7.35 -16.02
CA PRO A 9 4.74 -8.62 -16.71
C PRO A 9 5.89 -9.64 -16.61
N ILE A 10 7.14 -9.16 -16.56
CA ILE A 10 8.34 -9.99 -16.42
C ILE A 10 8.38 -10.66 -15.04
N ASP A 11 8.01 -9.93 -13.98
CA ASP A 11 8.06 -10.44 -12.61
C ASP A 11 6.85 -11.33 -12.26
N MET A 12 5.75 -11.24 -13.02
CA MET A 12 4.54 -12.06 -12.79
C MET A 12 4.82 -13.57 -12.90
N ASP A 13 5.84 -13.96 -13.68
CA ASP A 13 6.22 -15.38 -13.81
C ASP A 13 6.76 -15.97 -12.50
N TYR A 14 7.35 -15.16 -11.62
CA TYR A 14 7.77 -15.59 -10.28
C TYR A 14 6.61 -15.73 -9.29
N LEU A 15 5.41 -15.24 -9.66
CA LEU A 15 4.19 -15.30 -8.85
C LEU A 15 3.16 -16.28 -9.44
N ARG A 16 3.64 -17.26 -10.21
CA ARG A 16 2.81 -18.30 -10.81
C ARG A 16 2.32 -19.28 -9.75
N PHE A 17 1.06 -19.68 -9.87
CA PHE A 17 0.49 -20.76 -9.07
C PHE A 17 -0.35 -21.69 -9.96
N LEU A 18 -0.48 -22.94 -9.52
CA LEU A 18 -1.31 -23.93 -10.18
C LEU A 18 -2.69 -23.95 -9.53
N TRP A 19 -3.72 -24.14 -10.34
CA TRP A 19 -5.09 -24.24 -9.88
C TRP A 19 -5.80 -25.38 -10.61
N TRP A 20 -6.59 -26.14 -9.86
CA TRP A 20 -7.45 -27.19 -10.43
C TRP A 20 -8.75 -26.56 -10.92
N LYS A 21 -8.98 -26.58 -12.23
CA LYS A 21 -10.18 -26.03 -12.85
C LYS A 21 -10.65 -26.96 -13.96
N ASP A 22 -11.93 -27.30 -13.94
CA ASP A 22 -12.58 -28.11 -14.98
C ASP A 22 -11.80 -29.42 -15.26
N ASP A 23 -11.46 -30.14 -14.18
CA ASP A 23 -10.68 -31.39 -14.19
C ASP A 23 -9.29 -31.30 -14.84
N LYS A 24 -8.71 -30.09 -14.89
CA LYS A 24 -7.38 -29.82 -15.43
C LYS A 24 -6.58 -28.91 -14.53
N ILE A 25 -5.27 -29.18 -14.45
CA ILE A 25 -4.32 -28.25 -13.84
C ILE A 25 -4.10 -27.09 -14.82
N THR A 26 -4.38 -25.87 -14.36
CA THR A 26 -4.16 -24.61 -15.11
C THR A 26 -3.22 -23.72 -14.31
N ASP A 27 -2.23 -23.11 -14.96
CA ASP A 27 -1.41 -22.10 -14.31
C ASP A 27 -2.04 -20.70 -14.40
N TYR A 28 -1.90 -19.95 -13.32
CA TYR A 28 -2.28 -18.54 -13.22
C TYR A 28 -1.08 -17.75 -12.73
N ARG A 29 -1.06 -16.45 -13.03
CA ARG A 29 -0.03 -15.52 -12.56
C ARG A 29 -0.69 -14.36 -11.87
N MET A 30 -0.21 -14.00 -10.68
CA MET A 30 -0.69 -12.82 -9.98
C MET A 30 -0.21 -11.56 -10.70
N SER A 31 -1.13 -10.63 -10.98
CA SER A 31 -0.82 -9.34 -11.62
C SER A 31 -0.52 -8.22 -10.62
N ALA A 32 -0.58 -8.52 -9.32
CA ALA A 32 -0.35 -7.59 -8.23
C ALA A 32 0.43 -8.27 -7.11
N HIS A 33 1.05 -7.46 -6.26
CA HIS A 33 1.77 -7.96 -5.10
C HIS A 33 0.85 -8.75 -4.18
N LEU A 34 1.25 -9.97 -3.83
CA LEU A 34 0.44 -10.94 -3.09
C LEU A 34 0.91 -11.12 -1.64
N PHE A 35 0.02 -11.64 -0.79
CA PHE A 35 0.35 -12.00 0.59
C PHE A 35 1.27 -13.23 0.65
N GLY A 36 2.31 -13.16 1.48
CA GLY A 36 3.27 -14.26 1.66
C GLY A 36 4.50 -14.19 0.76
N ALA A 37 4.51 -13.31 -0.25
CA ALA A 37 5.73 -13.03 -1.01
C ALA A 37 6.64 -12.06 -0.23
N ALA A 38 7.91 -12.43 -0.04
CA ALA A 38 8.88 -11.65 0.74
C ALA A 38 9.11 -10.23 0.19
N SER A 39 8.93 -10.04 -1.12
CA SER A 39 9.09 -8.74 -1.79
C SER A 39 7.88 -7.81 -1.63
N SER A 40 6.67 -8.34 -1.44
CA SER A 40 5.43 -7.53 -1.43
C SER A 40 5.42 -6.40 -0.40
N PRO A 41 5.85 -6.62 0.87
CA PRO A 41 5.92 -5.54 1.85
C PRO A 41 6.84 -4.40 1.42
N GLY A 42 8.01 -4.72 0.85
CA GLY A 42 8.98 -3.72 0.40
C GLY A 42 8.44 -2.86 -0.74
N CYS A 43 7.86 -3.49 -1.77
CA CYS A 43 7.29 -2.77 -2.92
C CYS A 43 6.10 -1.89 -2.52
N ALA A 44 5.21 -2.38 -1.65
CA ALA A 44 4.08 -1.60 -1.18
C ALA A 44 4.48 -0.44 -0.28
N ASN A 45 5.45 -0.63 0.62
CA ASN A 45 5.98 0.43 1.46
C ASN A 45 6.67 1.53 0.62
N TYR A 46 7.42 1.15 -0.42
CA TYR A 46 7.95 2.14 -1.38
C TYR A 46 6.82 2.97 -2.01
N GLY A 47 5.75 2.33 -2.47
CA GLY A 47 4.62 3.02 -3.07
C GLY A 47 3.90 3.96 -2.08
N LEU A 48 3.78 3.56 -0.81
CA LEU A 48 3.20 4.36 0.26
C LEU A 48 4.05 5.62 0.54
N LYS A 49 5.37 5.46 0.64
CA LYS A 49 6.33 6.58 0.77
C LYS A 49 6.34 7.50 -0.45
N ARG A 50 6.15 6.92 -1.65
CA ARG A 50 6.06 7.71 -2.88
C ARG A 50 4.79 8.56 -2.89
N ALA A 51 3.64 8.02 -2.48
CA ALA A 51 2.40 8.77 -2.31
C ALA A 51 2.58 9.95 -1.35
N ALA A 52 3.22 9.72 -0.20
CA ALA A 52 3.52 10.80 0.75
C ALA A 52 4.36 11.93 0.13
N LYS A 53 5.35 11.58 -0.70
CA LYS A 53 6.19 12.57 -1.41
C LYS A 53 5.41 13.32 -2.48
N ASP A 54 4.66 12.62 -3.33
CA ASP A 54 3.99 13.22 -4.49
C ASP A 54 2.85 14.17 -4.08
N PHE A 55 2.26 13.98 -2.89
CA PHE A 55 1.12 14.76 -2.39
C PHE A 55 1.46 15.63 -1.17
N GLU A 56 2.75 15.79 -0.83
CA GLU A 56 3.15 16.57 0.36
C GLU A 56 2.72 18.04 0.26
N GLU A 57 2.86 18.67 -0.91
CA GLU A 57 2.46 20.07 -1.10
C GLU A 57 0.94 20.28 -0.92
N GLU A 58 0.12 19.28 -1.28
CA GLU A 58 -1.35 19.37 -1.20
C GLU A 58 -1.86 19.12 0.24
N PHE A 59 -1.25 18.18 0.98
CA PHE A 59 -1.77 17.74 2.28
C PHE A 59 -0.95 18.20 3.50
N GLY A 60 0.26 18.74 3.27
CA GLY A 60 1.17 19.25 4.27
C GLY A 60 2.14 18.20 4.84
N SER A 61 3.31 18.69 5.29
CA SER A 61 4.41 17.83 5.74
C SER A 61 4.05 16.93 6.92
N CYS A 62 3.22 17.38 7.86
CA CYS A 62 2.78 16.55 9.00
C CYS A 62 2.09 15.24 8.53
N VAL A 63 1.16 15.35 7.57
CA VAL A 63 0.44 14.20 7.02
C VAL A 63 1.37 13.33 6.17
N ALA A 64 2.21 13.96 5.36
CA ALA A 64 3.20 13.25 4.54
C ALA A 64 4.20 12.48 5.41
N ASP A 65 4.70 13.08 6.49
CA ASP A 65 5.64 12.45 7.42
C ASP A 65 5.01 11.28 8.17
N PHE A 66 3.76 11.40 8.61
CA PHE A 66 3.02 10.27 9.16
C PHE A 66 2.97 9.09 8.18
N VAL A 67 2.51 9.33 6.95
CA VAL A 67 2.44 8.26 5.93
C VAL A 67 3.83 7.68 5.63
N ARG A 68 4.87 8.52 5.59
CA ARG A 68 6.24 8.12 5.23
C ARG A 68 6.96 7.33 6.32
N ASN A 69 6.75 7.70 7.59
CA ASN A 69 7.63 7.30 8.70
C ASN A 69 6.93 6.47 9.78
N ASN A 70 5.60 6.47 9.84
CA ASN A 70 4.85 5.88 10.94
C ASN A 70 4.07 4.60 10.57
N PHE A 71 4.36 4.02 9.40
CA PHE A 71 3.78 2.74 8.97
C PHE A 71 4.74 1.57 9.19
N TYR A 72 4.26 0.54 9.88
CA TYR A 72 4.84 -0.79 9.86
C TYR A 72 4.06 -1.67 8.87
N VAL A 73 4.59 -1.75 7.65
CA VAL A 73 3.91 -2.39 6.51
C VAL A 73 2.54 -1.75 6.25
N ASP A 74 1.45 -2.35 6.69
CA ASP A 74 0.07 -1.89 6.50
C ASP A 74 -0.54 -1.20 7.73
N ASP A 75 0.12 -1.23 8.88
CA ASP A 75 -0.36 -0.60 10.12
C ASP A 75 0.32 0.74 10.36
N GLY A 76 -0.46 1.82 10.41
CA GLY A 76 -0.01 3.17 10.76
C GLY A 76 -0.26 3.48 12.23
N LEU A 77 0.76 3.97 12.95
CA LEU A 77 0.65 4.32 14.37
C LEU A 77 1.31 5.67 14.68
N LEU A 78 0.54 6.57 15.29
CA LEU A 78 0.98 7.89 15.71
C LEU A 78 0.35 8.27 17.06
N SER A 79 1.11 9.01 17.87
CA SER A 79 0.62 9.68 19.08
C SER A 79 0.81 11.18 18.92
N VAL A 80 -0.20 11.96 19.29
CA VAL A 80 -0.20 13.43 19.25
C VAL A 80 -0.89 13.99 20.50
N ASP A 81 -0.69 15.28 20.78
CA ASP A 81 -1.10 15.90 22.05
C ASP A 81 -2.60 16.23 22.12
N SER A 82 -3.34 16.15 21.00
CA SER A 82 -4.76 16.45 20.98
C SER A 82 -5.57 15.53 20.06
N GLU A 83 -6.80 15.26 20.47
CA GLU A 83 -7.80 14.52 19.67
C GLU A 83 -8.02 15.18 18.31
N ARG A 84 -8.11 16.52 18.27
CA ARG A 84 -8.32 17.29 17.05
C ARG A 84 -7.21 17.03 16.02
N GLU A 85 -5.96 17.03 16.46
CA GLU A 85 -4.81 16.77 15.59
C GLU A 85 -4.83 15.32 15.09
N ALA A 86 -5.14 14.36 15.95
CA ALA A 86 -5.25 12.95 15.55
C ALA A 86 -6.31 12.74 14.47
N ILE A 87 -7.49 13.34 14.63
CA ILE A 87 -8.58 13.29 13.64
C ILE A 87 -8.14 13.93 12.32
N GLU A 88 -7.52 15.11 12.39
CA GLU A 88 -7.08 15.84 11.19
C GLU A 88 -6.04 15.04 10.39
N ILE A 89 -5.05 14.44 11.06
CA ILE A 89 -4.04 13.60 10.41
C ILE A 89 -4.70 12.38 9.80
N ALA A 90 -5.55 11.66 10.54
CA ALA A 90 -6.22 10.47 10.04
C ALA A 90 -7.07 10.75 8.79
N ASP A 91 -7.88 11.81 8.80
CA ASP A 91 -8.75 12.19 7.68
C ASP A 91 -7.94 12.64 6.46
N LYS A 92 -6.90 13.45 6.67
CA LYS A 92 -6.04 13.90 5.56
C LYS A 92 -5.22 12.75 4.99
N SER A 93 -4.73 11.82 5.81
CA SER A 93 -4.04 10.61 5.33
C SER A 93 -4.95 9.71 4.50
N LYS A 94 -6.22 9.54 4.91
CA LYS A 94 -7.24 8.82 4.11
C LYS A 94 -7.40 9.45 2.73
N LYS A 95 -7.51 10.78 2.66
CA LYS A 95 -7.64 11.52 1.40
C LYS A 95 -6.39 11.46 0.53
N LEU A 96 -5.21 11.60 1.13
CA LEU A 96 -3.92 11.50 0.45
C LEU A 96 -3.78 10.11 -0.19
N LEU A 97 -3.95 9.05 0.59
CA LEU A 97 -3.81 7.67 0.11
C LEU A 97 -4.86 7.30 -0.95
N ALA A 98 -6.07 7.85 -0.84
CA ALA A 98 -7.13 7.66 -1.83
C ALA A 98 -6.74 8.19 -3.23
N LYS A 99 -5.88 9.23 -3.34
CA LYS A 99 -5.35 9.71 -4.63
C LYS A 99 -4.53 8.64 -5.36
N CYS A 100 -3.97 7.69 -4.62
CA CYS A 100 -3.21 6.56 -5.15
C CYS A 100 -4.02 5.25 -5.22
N GLY A 101 -5.34 5.29 -5.01
CA GLY A 101 -6.19 4.10 -4.96
C GLY A 101 -6.01 3.25 -3.69
N LEU A 102 -5.31 3.77 -2.67
CA LEU A 102 -5.14 3.10 -1.38
C LEU A 102 -6.26 3.49 -0.42
N ARG A 103 -6.80 2.50 0.28
CA ARG A 103 -7.81 2.70 1.31
C ARG A 103 -7.16 2.53 2.69
N LEU A 104 -7.12 3.62 3.46
CA LEU A 104 -6.81 3.59 4.89
C LEU A 104 -8.12 3.45 5.67
N HIS A 105 -8.21 2.46 6.54
CA HIS A 105 -9.43 2.12 7.28
C HIS A 105 -9.73 3.11 8.41
#